data_AF-A0A401TGB7-F1
#
_entry.id   AF-A0A401TGB7-F1
#
_cell.length_a   1.000
_cell.length_b   1.000
_cell.length_c   1.000
_cell.angle_alpha   90.00
_cell.angle_beta   90.00
_cell.angle_gamma   90.00
#
_symmetry.space_group_name_H-M   'P 1'
#
loop_
_entity.id
_entity.type
_entity.pdbx_description
1 polymer ?
#
loop_
_entity_poly.entity_id
_entity_poly.type
_entity_poly.pdbx_seq_one_letter_code
_entity_poly.pdbx_strand_id
1 'polypeptide(L)' 'ITPIRGPREGGTKVTIFGENLGLSFREIENFVHVAGVDCIPLPEGYIPAEQ' A
#
# COMPACT_ATOMS: atom_id res chain seq x y z
N ILE A 1 2.56 6.72 6.77
CA ILE A 1 1.27 6.22 6.24
C ILE A 1 0.17 7.26 6.49
N THR A 2 -0.74 7.48 5.55
CA THR A 2 -1.89 8.40 5.70
C THR A 2 -3.10 7.88 4.92
N PRO A 3 -4.35 8.05 5.39
CA PRO A 3 -4.73 8.58 6.71
C PRO A 3 -4.42 7.58 7.84
N ILE A 4 -4.39 8.08 9.08
CA ILE A 4 -4.17 7.26 10.29
C ILE A 4 -5.45 6.62 10.86
N ARG A 5 -6.61 6.91 10.25
CA ARG A 5 -7.93 6.42 10.66
C ARG A 5 -8.80 6.20 9.42
N GLY A 6 -9.76 5.28 9.53
CA GLY A 6 -10.75 5.00 8.50
C GLY A 6 -11.97 4.25 9.07
N PRO A 7 -13.06 4.14 8.30
CA PRO A 7 -14.22 3.31 8.63
C PRO A 7 -13.86 1.82 8.79
N ARG A 8 -14.61 1.11 9.62
CA ARG A 8 -14.42 -0.33 9.86
C ARG A 8 -14.75 -1.18 8.64
N GLU A 9 -15.65 -0.67 7.81
CA GLU A 9 -16.14 -1.31 6.59
C GLU A 9 -15.10 -1.32 5.47
N GLY A 10 -14.01 -0.55 5.58
CA GLY A 10 -12.96 -0.47 4.59
C GLY A 10 -13.17 0.62 3.54
N GLY A 11 -12.58 0.45 2.36
CA GLY A 11 -12.63 1.46 1.28
C GLY A 11 -11.73 2.68 1.50
N THR A 12 -10.95 2.70 2.58
CA THR A 12 -9.98 3.78 2.84
C THR A 12 -8.80 3.64 1.88
N LYS A 13 -8.55 4.67 1.07
CA LYS A 13 -7.31 4.77 0.31
C LYS A 13 -6.17 5.14 1.25
N VAL A 14 -5.23 4.23 1.46
CA VAL A 14 -4.04 4.48 2.26
C VAL A 14 -2.84 4.79 1.35
N THR A 15 -2.03 5.75 1.77
CA THR A 15 -0.74 6.07 1.15
C THR A 15 0.35 5.67 2.12
N ILE A 16 1.14 4.67 1.72
CA ILE A 16 2.28 4.15 2.47
C ILE A 16 3.54 4.79 1.90
N PHE A 17 4.41 5.30 2.77
CA PHE A 17 5.71 5.85 2.42
C PHE A 17 6.77 5.05 3.16
N GLY A 18 7.88 4.75 2.50
CA GLY A 18 8.99 3.98 3.05
C GLY A 18 10.15 3.90 2.07
N GLU A 19 11.22 3.25 2.49
CA GLU A 19 12.45 3.03 1.70
C GLU A 19 12.70 1.52 1.58
N ASN A 20 13.47 1.09 0.57
CA ASN A 20 13.79 -0.33 0.31
C ASN A 20 12.54 -1.21 0.13
N LEU A 21 11.52 -0.69 -0.57
CA LEU A 21 10.32 -1.43 -0.95
C LEU A 21 10.52 -2.13 -2.31
N GLY A 22 9.43 -2.50 -2.98
CA GLY A 22 9.49 -3.14 -4.30
C GLY A 22 10.05 -2.23 -5.39
N LEU A 23 10.74 -2.83 -6.36
CA LEU A 23 11.20 -2.18 -7.60
C LEU A 23 10.16 -2.29 -8.73
N SER A 24 9.18 -3.18 -8.59
CA SER A 24 8.06 -3.33 -9.51
C SER A 24 6.74 -3.56 -8.78
N PHE A 25 5.62 -3.18 -9.41
CA PHE A 25 4.29 -3.34 -8.80
C PHE A 25 3.95 -4.80 -8.46
N ARG A 26 4.40 -5.75 -9.29
CA ARG A 26 4.17 -7.19 -9.08
C ARG A 26 4.78 -7.72 -7.79
N GLU A 27 5.84 -7.09 -7.29
CA GLU A 27 6.46 -7.46 -6.02
C GLU A 27 5.61 -7.06 -4.81
N ILE A 28 4.68 -6.11 -4.96
CA ILE A 28 3.86 -5.60 -3.85
C ILE A 28 2.38 -5.99 -3.94
N GLU A 29 1.86 -6.33 -5.12
CA GLU A 29 0.42 -6.44 -5.42
C GLU A 29 -0.36 -7.37 -4.45
N ASN A 30 0.30 -8.39 -3.90
CA ASN A 30 -0.29 -9.36 -2.98
C ASN A 30 0.33 -9.34 -1.55
N PHE A 31 1.16 -8.34 -1.24
CA PHE A 31 1.92 -8.32 0.02
C PHE A 31 1.46 -7.24 1.00
N VAL A 32 0.62 -6.30 0.57
CA VAL A 32 0.18 -5.20 1.43
C VAL A 32 -1.00 -5.61 2.31
N HIS A 33 -0.81 -5.51 3.63
CA HIS A 33 -1.82 -5.82 4.63
C HIS A 33 -1.89 -4.72 5.69
N VAL A 34 -3.08 -4.41 6.19
CA VAL A 34 -3.28 -3.50 7.32
C VAL A 34 -3.94 -4.28 8.46
N ALA A 35 -3.19 -4.47 9.55
CA ALA A 35 -3.64 -5.26 10.71
C ALA A 35 -4.16 -6.66 10.35
N GLY A 36 -3.54 -7.33 9.36
CA GLY A 36 -3.92 -8.66 8.89
C GLY A 36 -5.09 -8.69 7.89
N VAL A 37 -5.62 -7.53 7.48
CA VAL A 37 -6.61 -7.41 6.42
C VAL A 37 -5.91 -7.08 5.11
N ASP A 38 -6.26 -7.78 4.03
CA ASP A 38 -5.75 -7.54 2.68
C ASP A 38 -6.02 -6.09 2.24
N CYS A 39 -4.99 -5.45 1.69
CA CYS A 39 -5.08 -4.09 1.17
C CYS A 39 -4.58 -4.08 -0.27
N ILE A 40 -5.49 -3.96 -1.23
CA ILE A 40 -5.16 -4.00 -2.66
C ILE A 40 -4.44 -2.71 -3.07
N PRO A 41 -3.17 -2.77 -3.51
CA PRO A 41 -2.47 -1.58 -4.00
C PRO A 41 -3.06 -1.08 -5.32
N LEU A 42 -2.99 0.23 -5.56
CA LEU A 42 -3.49 0.87 -6.77
C LEU A 42 -2.32 1.14 -7.74
N PRO A 43 -2.29 0.54 -8.95
CA PRO A 43 -1.20 0.75 -9.91
C PRO A 43 -0.94 2.22 -10.25
N GLU A 44 -2.00 3.02 -10.37
CA GLU A 44 -1.93 4.44 -10.71
C GLU A 44 -1.28 5.32 -9.62
N GLY A 45 -1.22 4.82 -8.37
CA GLY A 45 -0.65 5.54 -7.24
C GLY A 45 0.69 4.98 -6.77
N TYR A 46 1.24 3.98 -7.45
CA TYR A 46 2.48 3.32 -7.06
C TYR A 46 3.71 4.06 -7.61
N ILE A 47 4.65 4.34 -6.71
CA ILE A 47 5.96 4.91 -7.03
C ILE A 47 7.01 3.87 -6.62
N PRO A 48 7.81 3.32 -7.56
CA PRO A 48 8.86 2.35 -7.24
C PRO A 48 9.93 2.91 -6.31
N ALA A 49 10.61 2.03 -5.57
CA ALA A 49 11.83 2.41 -4.87
C ALA A 49 12.95 2.81 -5.85
N GLU A 50 13.81 3.73 -5.42
CA GLU A 50 15.05 4.07 -6.14
C GLU A 50 16.12 2.99 -5.87
N GLN A 51 17.01 2.78 -6.84
CA GLN A 51 18.15 1.86 -6.71
C GLN A 51 19.34 2.50 -6.00
#